data_AF-A0A2V9Q3T0-F1
#
_entry.id   AF-A0A2V9Q3T0-F1
#
_cell.length_a   1.000
_cell.length_b   1.000
_cell.length_c   1.000
_cell.angle_alpha   90.00
_cell.angle_beta   90.00
_cell.angle_gamma   90.00
#
_symmetry.space_group_name_H-M   'P 1'
#
loop_
_entity.id
_entity.type
_entity.pdbx_description
1 polymer ?
#
loop_
_entity_poly.entity_id
_entity_poly.type
_entity_poly.pdbx_seq_one_letter_code
_entity_poly.pdbx_strand_id
1 'polypeptide(L)'
;MLLTRSPRYIGLKGRTWPISGDKRQLWAFEDANATLGTPATLHGYPIYVNNDMSDVASDGSFGGSYSSVLAFGDWKRFVVRQAENNSPYLYRYPVPAKDGSAVILFRRSDSKLLVPEAIAKLTVGTS
;
A
#
# COMPACT_ATOMS: atom_id res chain seq x y z
N MET A 1 8.85 -42.83 0.57
CA MET A 1 8.90 -42.57 -0.88
C MET A 1 8.80 -41.06 -1.08
N LEU A 2 9.96 -40.40 -1.16
CA LEU A 2 10.09 -38.94 -1.33
C LEU A 2 9.71 -38.58 -2.77
N LEU A 3 8.71 -37.70 -2.95
CA LEU A 3 8.43 -37.05 -4.22
C LEU A 3 8.91 -35.60 -4.14
N THR A 4 10.20 -35.41 -4.44
CA THR A 4 10.82 -34.11 -4.64
C THR A 4 10.20 -33.43 -5.86
N ARG A 5 9.31 -32.46 -5.64
CA ARG A 5 8.96 -31.49 -6.68
C ARG A 5 9.91 -30.31 -6.58
N SER A 6 10.86 -30.24 -7.50
CA SER A 6 11.71 -29.06 -7.70
C SER A 6 10.83 -27.82 -7.90
N PRO A 7 11.15 -26.66 -7.28
CA PRO A 7 10.45 -25.43 -7.58
C PRO A 7 10.79 -25.04 -9.02
N ARG A 8 9.81 -25.17 -9.92
CA ARG A 8 9.90 -24.58 -11.25
C ARG A 8 9.80 -23.07 -11.06
N TYR A 9 10.94 -22.39 -11.14
CA TYR A 9 10.97 -20.96 -11.41
C TYR A 9 10.28 -20.74 -12.76
N ILE A 10 9.04 -20.23 -12.73
CA ILE A 10 8.38 -19.70 -13.92
C ILE A 10 9.16 -18.43 -14.28
N GLY A 11 10.15 -18.61 -15.16
CA GLY A 11 10.85 -17.52 -15.80
C GLY A 11 9.88 -16.75 -16.69
N LEU A 12 9.24 -15.72 -16.13
CA LEU A 12 8.69 -14.64 -16.92
C LEU A 12 9.88 -13.88 -17.53
N LYS A 13 10.15 -14.15 -18.81
CA LYS A 13 11.07 -13.35 -19.63
C LYS A 13 10.70 -11.87 -19.47
N GLY A 14 11.62 -11.08 -18.94
CA GLY A 14 11.58 -9.62 -19.08
C GLY A 14 11.33 -8.78 -17.81
N ARG A 15 11.34 -9.34 -16.60
CA ARG A 15 11.31 -8.52 -15.38
C ARG A 15 12.61 -8.60 -14.59
N THR A 16 13.41 -7.56 -14.71
CA THR A 16 14.46 -7.22 -13.74
C THR A 16 13.77 -6.68 -12.49
N TRP A 17 13.56 -7.55 -11.50
CA TRP A 17 13.56 -7.10 -10.11
C TRP A 17 14.88 -6.37 -9.84
N PRO A 18 14.97 -5.41 -8.89
CA PRO A 18 16.21 -4.72 -8.58
C PRO A 18 17.22 -5.75 -8.06
N ILE A 19 18.00 -6.25 -9.01
CA ILE A 19 19.05 -7.22 -8.86
C ILE A 19 20.31 -6.38 -8.84
N SER A 20 21.10 -6.51 -7.78
CA SER A 20 22.46 -5.97 -7.75
C SER A 20 23.26 -6.48 -8.94
N GLY A 21 24.34 -5.79 -9.34
CA GLY A 21 25.19 -6.25 -10.45
C GLY A 21 25.70 -7.69 -10.30
N ASP A 22 25.72 -8.22 -9.07
CA ASP A 22 26.07 -9.59 -8.70
C ASP A 22 24.87 -10.53 -8.43
N LYS A 23 23.65 -10.18 -8.85
CA LYS A 23 22.44 -11.04 -8.73
C LYS A 23 21.98 -11.36 -7.32
N ARG A 24 22.39 -10.54 -6.36
CA ARG A 24 21.98 -10.65 -4.96
C ARG A 24 20.78 -9.76 -4.70
N GLN A 25 19.93 -10.23 -3.80
CA GLN A 25 18.85 -9.42 -3.28
C GLN A 25 19.48 -8.30 -2.43
N LEU A 26 19.17 -7.03 -2.73
CA LEU A 26 19.76 -5.90 -2.01
C LEU A 26 19.15 -5.68 -0.63
N TRP A 27 17.86 -5.99 -0.49
CA TRP A 27 17.12 -5.84 0.75
C TRP A 27 16.72 -7.21 1.28
N ALA A 28 16.86 -7.45 2.58
CA ALA A 28 16.77 -8.78 3.18
C ALA A 28 17.90 -9.74 2.76
N PHE A 29 19.05 -9.27 2.28
CA PHE A 29 20.13 -10.16 1.81
C PHE A 29 20.56 -11.23 2.82
N GLU A 30 20.66 -10.85 4.10
CA GLU A 30 21.07 -11.73 5.20
C GLU A 30 19.90 -12.56 5.77
N ASP A 31 18.67 -12.05 5.64
CA ASP A 31 17.44 -12.63 6.19
C ASP A 31 16.53 -13.26 5.11
N ALA A 32 17.00 -13.38 3.86
CA ALA A 32 16.26 -13.90 2.71
C ALA A 32 16.14 -15.42 2.80
N ASN A 33 15.38 -15.87 3.79
CA ASN A 33 14.89 -17.22 3.88
C ASN A 33 13.40 -17.17 3.49
N ALA A 34 12.97 -18.04 2.58
CA ALA A 34 11.56 -18.13 2.17
C ALA A 34 10.60 -18.41 3.36
N THR A 35 11.16 -18.74 4.53
CA THR A 35 10.50 -18.98 5.81
C THR A 35 10.33 -17.75 6.69
N LEU A 36 11.15 -16.69 6.52
CA LEU A 36 11.16 -15.50 7.40
C LEU A 36 10.36 -14.32 6.83
N GLY A 37 10.05 -14.35 5.53
CA GLY A 37 9.20 -13.35 4.88
C GLY A 37 9.90 -12.01 4.66
N THR A 38 9.09 -10.94 4.53
CA THR A 38 9.58 -9.58 4.27
C THR A 38 10.03 -8.91 5.57
N PRO A 39 11.25 -8.36 5.65
CA PRO A 39 11.67 -7.60 6.83
C PRO A 39 10.74 -6.42 7.12
N ALA A 40 10.54 -6.13 8.42
CA ALA A 40 9.68 -5.02 8.84
C ALA A 40 10.31 -3.63 8.64
N THR A 41 11.58 -3.55 8.24
CA THR A 41 12.33 -2.31 8.10
C THR A 41 13.11 -2.21 6.79
N LEU A 42 13.24 -0.99 6.28
CA LEU A 42 14.08 -0.63 5.13
C LEU A 42 14.91 0.60 5.52
N HIS A 43 16.23 0.52 5.37
CA HIS A 43 17.18 1.55 5.84
C HIS A 43 17.01 1.95 7.32
N GLY A 44 16.61 1.00 8.18
CA GLY A 44 16.36 1.24 9.60
C GLY A 44 15.01 1.91 9.92
N TYR A 45 14.22 2.27 8.90
CA TYR A 45 12.87 2.82 9.08
C TYR A 45 11.81 1.72 8.97
N PRO A 46 10.71 1.78 9.75
CA PRO A 46 9.61 0.83 9.67
C PRO A 46 8.87 0.96 8.33
N ILE A 47 8.38 -0.18 7.84
CA ILE A 47 7.57 -0.24 6.62
C ILE A 47 6.11 -0.41 6.99
N TYR A 48 5.25 0.33 6.29
CA TYR A 48 3.81 0.15 6.34
C TYR A 48 3.30 -0.25 4.96
N VAL A 49 2.68 -1.42 4.86
CA VAL A 49 2.08 -1.91 3.61
C VAL A 49 0.66 -1.38 3.52
N ASN A 50 0.40 -0.49 2.56
CA ASN A 50 -0.91 0.10 2.31
C ASN A 50 -1.40 -0.27 0.90
N ASN A 51 -2.45 -1.10 0.83
CA ASN A 51 -3.03 -1.52 -0.44
C ASN A 51 -3.82 -0.42 -1.16
N ASP A 52 -4.05 0.72 -0.51
CA ASP A 52 -4.68 1.89 -1.13
C ASP A 52 -3.66 2.79 -1.87
N MET A 53 -2.36 2.50 -1.79
CA MET A 53 -1.35 3.17 -2.61
C MET A 53 -1.37 2.65 -4.06
N SER A 54 -0.98 3.51 -5.01
CA SER A 54 -0.88 3.10 -6.41
C SER A 54 0.12 1.96 -6.57
N ASP A 55 -0.34 0.87 -7.18
CA ASP A 55 0.49 -0.30 -7.42
C ASP A 55 1.44 -0.08 -8.61
N VAL A 56 2.53 -0.84 -8.63
CA VAL A 56 3.38 -1.01 -9.81
C VAL A 56 2.73 -2.11 -10.64
N ALA A 57 2.43 -1.83 -11.91
CA ALA A 57 1.87 -2.84 -12.78
C ALA A 57 2.83 -4.02 -12.87
N SER A 58 2.26 -5.20 -13.07
CA SER A 58 3.00 -6.45 -13.15
C SER A 58 4.33 -6.25 -13.88
N ASP A 59 4.28 -5.79 -15.12
CA ASP A 59 5.40 -5.61 -16.07
C ASP A 59 6.47 -4.60 -15.65
N GLY A 60 6.37 -4.04 -14.44
CA GLY A 60 7.25 -3.00 -13.94
C GLY A 60 6.89 -1.62 -14.46
N SER A 61 5.80 -1.50 -15.24
CA SER A 61 5.31 -0.20 -15.66
C SER A 61 4.55 0.49 -14.52
N PHE A 62 4.63 1.81 -14.50
CA PHE A 62 3.89 2.63 -13.56
C PHE A 62 2.57 3.00 -14.25
N GLY A 63 1.46 2.45 -13.75
CA GLY A 63 0.15 2.69 -14.33
C GLY A 63 -0.24 4.17 -14.19
N GLY A 64 -0.48 4.83 -15.31
CA GLY A 64 -0.97 6.21 -15.39
C GLY A 64 0.10 7.29 -15.17
N SER A 65 -0.10 8.46 -15.79
CA SER A 65 0.71 9.65 -15.54
C SER A 65 0.64 10.00 -14.05
N TYR A 66 1.77 9.87 -13.35
CA TYR A 66 1.98 10.28 -11.95
C TYR A 66 1.40 9.36 -10.84
N SER A 67 1.65 8.05 -10.91
CA SER A 67 1.44 7.17 -9.74
C SER A 67 2.51 7.41 -8.68
N SER A 68 2.10 7.89 -7.50
CA SER A 68 2.97 7.92 -6.30
C SER A 68 3.01 6.50 -5.70
N VAL A 69 4.09 5.78 -5.97
CA VAL A 69 4.24 4.37 -5.59
C VAL A 69 4.86 4.16 -4.22
N LEU A 70 5.52 5.19 -3.69
CA LEU A 70 6.12 5.16 -2.37
C LEU A 70 6.04 6.53 -1.71
N ALA A 71 5.79 6.56 -0.42
CA ALA A 71 5.82 7.76 0.40
C ALA A 71 6.65 7.50 1.66
N PHE A 72 7.46 8.48 2.04
CA PHE A 72 8.38 8.40 3.18
C PHE A 72 8.34 9.71 3.96
N GLY A 73 8.34 9.62 5.30
CA GLY A 73 8.35 10.79 6.14
C GLY A 73 7.75 10.60 7.52
N ASP A 74 7.56 11.72 8.23
CA ASP A 74 6.95 11.76 9.56
C ASP A 74 5.42 11.87 9.46
N TRP A 75 4.76 10.72 9.44
CA TRP A 75 3.30 10.63 9.41
C TRP A 75 2.61 11.16 10.68
N LYS A 76 3.33 11.43 11.77
CA LYS A 76 2.76 12.12 12.94
C LYS A 76 2.35 13.56 12.61
N ARG A 77 2.86 14.12 11.52
CA ARG A 77 2.48 15.44 10.99
C ARG A 77 1.24 15.38 10.10
N PHE A 78 0.74 14.19 9.76
CA PHE A 78 -0.53 14.00 9.07
C PHE A 78 -1.63 13.71 10.09
N VAL A 79 -2.60 14.62 10.20
CA VAL A 79 -3.68 14.51 11.18
C VAL A 79 -4.97 14.15 10.48
N VAL A 80 -5.59 13.06 10.94
CA VAL A 80 -6.96 12.69 10.59
C VAL A 80 -7.87 13.20 11.69
N ARG A 81 -8.79 14.08 11.34
CA ARG A 81 -9.82 14.62 12.22
C ARG A 81 -11.11 13.83 12.01
N GLN A 82 -11.59 13.23 13.09
CA GLN A 82 -12.85 12.51 13.09
C GLN A 82 -13.88 13.35 13.84
N ALA A 83 -14.98 13.67 13.17
CA ALA A 83 -16.15 14.19 13.88
C ALA A 83 -16.77 13.07 14.74
N GLU A 84 -17.63 13.43 15.68
CA GLU A 84 -18.48 12.48 16.42
C GLU A 84 -17.75 11.43 17.28
N ASN A 85 -16.55 11.73 17.78
CA ASN A 85 -15.82 10.82 18.67
C ASN A 85 -15.72 9.39 18.09
N ASN A 86 -15.44 9.28 16.79
CA ASN A 86 -15.30 8.03 16.05
C ASN A 86 -16.58 7.15 15.99
N SER A 87 -17.76 7.72 16.20
CA SER A 87 -19.04 7.01 16.09
C SER A 87 -19.79 7.44 14.83
N PRO A 88 -20.19 6.52 13.93
CA PRO A 88 -20.96 6.89 12.75
C PRO A 88 -22.40 7.22 13.10
N TYR A 89 -23.01 8.16 12.36
CA TYR A 89 -24.44 8.40 12.44
C TYR A 89 -25.21 7.36 11.64
N LEU A 90 -26.18 6.74 12.32
CA LEU A 90 -27.10 5.78 11.74
C LEU A 90 -28.52 6.34 11.78
N TYR A 91 -29.16 6.41 10.62
CA TYR A 91 -30.53 6.87 10.50
C TYR A 91 -31.33 5.92 9.60
N ARG A 92 -32.50 5.49 10.09
CA ARG A 92 -33.44 4.68 9.32
C ARG A 92 -34.51 5.59 8.74
N TYR A 93 -34.50 5.76 7.41
CA TYR A 93 -35.44 6.58 6.68
C TYR A 93 -36.56 5.71 6.10
N PRO A 94 -37.84 5.89 6.51
CA PRO A 94 -38.96 5.25 5.81
C PRO A 94 -39.10 5.90 4.43
N VAL A 95 -39.12 5.09 3.37
CA VAL A 95 -39.22 5.61 1.99
C VAL A 95 -40.69 5.85 1.66
N PRO A 96 -41.17 7.10 1.52
CA PRO A 96 -42.62 7.35 1.43
C PRO A 96 -43.28 6.78 0.16
N ALA A 97 -42.49 6.55 -0.90
CA ALA A 97 -42.99 6.05 -2.19
C ALA A 97 -42.93 4.53 -2.34
N LYS A 98 -42.46 3.78 -1.32
CA LYS A 98 -42.30 2.32 -1.36
C LYS A 98 -42.50 1.73 0.05
N ASP A 99 -43.05 0.52 0.17
CA ASP A 99 -43.12 -0.20 1.46
C ASP A 99 -41.73 -0.72 1.90
N GLY A 100 -40.83 0.19 2.21
CA GLY A 100 -39.45 -0.11 2.57
C GLY A 100 -38.79 0.99 3.39
N SER A 101 -37.67 0.65 4.02
CA SER A 101 -36.84 1.60 4.75
C SER A 101 -35.43 1.62 4.19
N ALA A 102 -34.88 2.80 3.97
CA ALA A 102 -33.47 2.99 3.70
C ALA A 102 -32.71 3.13 5.02
N VAL A 103 -31.51 2.56 5.08
CA VAL A 103 -30.56 2.81 6.16
C VAL A 103 -29.50 3.76 5.63
N ILE A 104 -29.40 4.92 6.26
CA ILE A 104 -28.41 5.94 5.97
C ILE A 104 -27.35 5.85 7.06
N LEU A 105 -26.12 5.50 6.66
CA LEU A 105 -24.95 5.49 7.51
C LEU A 105 -23.97 6.51 6.97
N PHE A 106 -23.61 7.51 7.78
CA PHE A 106 -22.58 8.46 7.39
C PHE A 106 -21.67 8.79 8.57
N ARG A 107 -20.44 9.16 8.24
CA ARG A 107 -19.43 9.66 9.17
C ARG A 107 -18.71 10.81 8.50
N ARG A 108 -18.41 11.86 9.25
CA ARG A 108 -17.58 12.95 8.76
C ARG A 108 -16.14 12.76 9.22
N SER A 109 -15.24 12.64 8.25
CA SER A 109 -13.80 12.63 8.48
C SER A 109 -13.12 13.62 7.55
N ASP A 110 -12.12 14.31 8.06
CA ASP A 110 -11.26 15.20 7.30
C ASP A 110 -9.79 14.89 7.63
N SER A 111 -8.88 15.24 6.74
CA SER A 111 -7.46 15.01 6.95
C SER A 111 -6.64 16.20 6.48
N LYS A 112 -5.55 16.50 7.19
CA LYS A 112 -4.65 17.58 6.82
C LYS A 112 -3.21 17.21 7.16
N LEU A 113 -2.31 17.50 6.21
CA LEU A 113 -0.89 17.53 6.47
C LEU A 113 -0.53 18.86 7.14
N LEU A 114 0.01 18.81 8.36
CA LEU A 114 0.36 20.00 9.15
C LEU A 114 1.65 20.65 8.68
N VAL A 115 2.60 19.84 8.21
CA VAL A 115 3.92 20.28 7.74
C VAL A 115 4.11 19.69 6.33
N PRO A 116 4.00 20.50 5.26
CA PRO A 116 4.05 20.02 3.89
C PRO A 116 5.32 19.22 3.56
N GLU A 117 6.44 19.60 4.15
CA GLU A 117 7.76 19.00 3.91
C GLU A 117 7.98 17.70 4.70
N ALA A 118 7.06 17.33 5.60
CA ALA A 118 7.22 16.16 6.45
C ALA A 118 7.05 14.83 5.70
N ILE A 119 6.46 14.83 4.51
CA ILE A 119 6.22 13.63 3.71
C ILE A 119 6.71 13.86 2.28
N ALA A 120 7.69 13.07 1.86
CA ALA A 120 8.16 12.99 0.49
C ALA A 120 7.45 11.85 -0.25
N LYS A 121 7.19 12.04 -1.54
CA LYS A 121 6.58 11.03 -2.42
C LYS A 121 7.53 10.72 -3.56
N LEU A 122 7.69 9.43 -3.86
CA LEU A 122 8.34 8.97 -5.08
C LEU A 122 7.27 8.84 -6.16
N THR A 123 7.35 9.72 -7.15
CA THR A 123 6.55 9.65 -8.37
C THR A 123 7.45 9.15 -9.49
N VAL A 124 7.02 8.11 -10.19
CA VAL A 124 7.76 7.62 -11.35
C VAL A 124 7.08 8.11 -12.62
N GLY A 125 7.82 8.89 -13.40
CA GLY A 125 7.39 9.35 -14.72
C GLY A 125 7.72 8.32 -15.79
N THR A 126 6.86 8.20 -16.79
CA THR A 126 7.21 7.54 -18.06
C THR A 126 8.03 8.51 -18.89
N SER A 127 9.28 8.16 -19.18
CA SER A 127 10.09 8.81 -20.21
C SER A 127 9.68 8.34 -21.60
#